data_AF-A0A661NKZ5-F1
#
_entry.id   AF-A0A661NKZ5-F1
#
_cell.length_a   1.000
_cell.length_b   1.000
_cell.length_c   1.000
_cell.angle_alpha   90.00
_cell.angle_beta   90.00
_cell.angle_gamma   90.00
#
_symmetry.space_group_name_H-M   'P 1'
#
loop_
_entity.id
_entity.type
_entity.pdbx_description
1 polymer ?
#
loop_
_entity_poly.entity_id
_entity_poly.type
_entity_poly.pdbx_seq_one_letter_code
_entity_poly.pdbx_strand_id
1 'polypeptide(L)'
;MFSGAALLSIVLSAACGGGSAGTQPGDMSADEHRAAARAEDEQASTHQAEEAQAVQPSQASTLTPVGVAFDLDLYDPREAHGAAEQTHRHLAEEHRQAAETLESFEEAECASFPSETRVLCPLMGQLASAEDVPGGVKLSFNEGVNVEAVTAHLRCHTAYAATHGREGMTHCPMYVEGAAIGTDEGAVLITTGTAGAVSDVRRRTRSHVGH
;
A
#
# COMPACT_ATOMS: atom_id res chain seq x y z
N MET A 1 36.66 34.08 -1.45
CA MET A 1 36.59 33.17 -2.62
C MET A 1 36.52 31.74 -2.09
N PHE A 2 35.32 31.22 -1.84
CA PHE A 2 35.09 29.79 -1.62
C PHE A 2 33.74 29.45 -2.24
N SER A 3 33.78 28.85 -3.42
CA SER A 3 32.64 28.23 -4.08
C SER A 3 32.35 26.89 -3.40
N GLY A 4 31.22 26.78 -2.72
CA GLY A 4 30.69 25.52 -2.21
C GLY A 4 29.65 24.99 -3.19
N ALA A 5 29.95 23.85 -3.81
CA ALA A 5 29.11 23.20 -4.80
C ALA A 5 27.75 22.82 -4.20
N ALA A 6 26.67 23.36 -4.77
CA ALA A 6 25.32 22.86 -4.56
C ALA A 6 25.18 21.53 -5.30
N LEU A 7 25.24 20.43 -4.56
CA LEU A 7 24.90 19.11 -5.05
C LEU A 7 23.38 19.03 -5.18
N LEU A 8 22.96 19.08 -6.44
CA LEU A 8 21.59 18.96 -6.91
C LEU A 8 21.02 17.60 -6.43
N SER A 9 20.07 17.65 -5.50
CA SER A 9 19.31 16.48 -5.07
C SER A 9 18.61 15.85 -6.27
N ILE A 10 18.87 14.56 -6.50
CA ILE A 10 18.16 13.74 -7.46
C ILE A 10 16.71 13.65 -6.99
N VAL A 11 15.82 14.34 -7.70
CA VAL A 11 14.37 14.19 -7.59
C VAL A 11 14.05 12.79 -8.11
N LEU A 12 13.85 11.84 -7.20
CA LEU A 12 13.26 10.54 -7.52
C LEU A 12 11.88 10.83 -8.11
N SER A 13 11.77 10.56 -9.40
CA SER A 13 10.54 10.67 -10.15
C SER A 13 9.51 9.74 -9.50
N ALA A 14 8.49 10.32 -8.87
CA ALA A 14 7.26 9.60 -8.59
C ALA A 14 6.70 9.16 -9.94
N ALA A 15 6.97 7.90 -10.29
CA ALA A 15 6.20 7.20 -11.29
C ALA A 15 4.78 7.11 -10.72
N CYS A 16 3.94 8.10 -11.04
CA CYS A 16 2.51 8.02 -10.80
C CYS A 16 1.94 6.96 -11.75
N GLY A 17 2.15 5.70 -11.42
CA GLY A 17 1.42 4.58 -11.97
C GLY A 17 -0.03 4.73 -11.52
N GLY A 18 -0.93 4.91 -12.49
CA GLY A 18 -2.36 4.82 -12.25
C GLY A 18 -2.73 3.37 -11.96
N GLY A 19 -2.54 2.93 -10.72
CA GLY A 19 -3.10 1.68 -10.27
C GLY A 19 -4.58 1.84 -9.98
N SER A 20 -5.32 0.76 -10.14
CA SER A 20 -6.72 0.68 -9.77
C SER A 20 -6.87 0.92 -8.26
N ALA A 21 -7.96 1.57 -7.84
CA ALA A 21 -8.20 1.78 -6.41
C ALA A 21 -8.22 0.43 -5.68
N GLY A 22 -7.46 0.29 -4.59
CA GLY A 22 -7.33 -0.96 -3.85
C GLY A 22 -6.16 -1.85 -4.29
N THR A 23 -5.48 -1.55 -5.40
CA THR A 23 -4.31 -2.34 -5.83
C THR A 23 -2.97 -1.73 -5.41
N GLN A 24 -2.97 -0.59 -4.73
CA GLN A 24 -1.73 -0.03 -4.18
C GLN A 24 -1.31 -0.79 -2.93
N PRO A 25 0.01 -1.02 -2.69
CA PRO A 25 0.49 -1.71 -1.49
C PRO A 25 0.01 -1.11 -0.16
N GLY A 26 -0.27 0.20 -0.13
CA GLY A 26 -0.72 0.87 1.09
C GLY A 26 -2.22 0.76 1.37
N ASP A 27 -3.02 0.23 0.43
CA ASP A 27 -4.49 0.21 0.51
C ASP A 27 -5.01 -0.90 1.42
N MET A 28 -4.28 -2.02 1.52
CA MET A 28 -4.62 -3.17 2.33
C MET A 28 -3.36 -3.94 2.76
N SER A 29 -3.51 -4.91 3.66
CA SER A 29 -2.44 -5.82 4.07
C SER A 29 -2.07 -6.82 2.95
N ALA A 30 -0.93 -7.50 3.09
CA ALA A 30 -0.49 -8.52 2.14
C ALA A 30 -1.49 -9.69 2.05
N ASP A 31 -2.06 -10.11 3.19
CA ASP A 31 -3.06 -11.18 3.22
C ASP A 31 -4.39 -10.76 2.58
N GLU A 32 -4.80 -9.49 2.75
CA GLU A 32 -5.96 -8.92 2.07
C GLU A 32 -5.72 -8.82 0.55
N HIS A 33 -4.55 -8.36 0.12
CA HIS A 33 -4.18 -8.36 -1.31
C HIS A 33 -4.23 -9.77 -1.90
N ARG A 34 -3.72 -10.79 -1.19
CA ARG A 34 -3.83 -12.18 -1.64
C ARG A 34 -5.27 -12.68 -1.71
N ALA A 35 -6.11 -12.28 -0.77
CA ALA A 35 -7.52 -12.62 -0.78
C ALA A 35 -8.24 -11.97 -1.96
N ALA A 36 -7.96 -10.70 -2.23
CA ALA A 36 -8.47 -9.97 -3.38
C ALA A 36 -8.00 -10.63 -4.69
N ALA A 37 -6.72 -10.97 -4.83
CA ALA A 37 -6.20 -11.65 -6.01
C ALA A 37 -6.93 -12.97 -6.32
N ARG A 38 -7.23 -13.78 -5.29
CA ARG A 38 -8.01 -15.01 -5.44
C ARG A 38 -9.45 -14.72 -5.88
N ALA A 39 -10.09 -13.70 -5.30
CA ALA A 39 -11.43 -13.30 -5.71
C ALA A 39 -11.47 -12.84 -7.17
N GLU A 40 -10.47 -12.07 -7.61
CA GLU A 40 -10.32 -11.65 -9.01
C GLU A 40 -10.09 -12.85 -9.95
N ASP A 41 -9.27 -13.84 -9.56
CA ASP A 41 -9.10 -15.08 -10.34
C ASP A 41 -10.41 -15.89 -10.47
N GLU A 42 -11.24 -15.91 -9.42
CA GLU A 42 -12.57 -16.55 -9.44
C GLU A 42 -13.53 -15.83 -10.40
N GLN A 43 -13.50 -14.49 -10.43
CA GLN A 43 -14.29 -13.70 -11.38
C GLN A 43 -13.81 -13.91 -12.82
N ALA A 44 -12.49 -13.95 -13.05
CA ALA A 44 -11.92 -14.27 -14.36
C ALA A 44 -12.38 -15.66 -14.83
N SER A 45 -12.33 -16.66 -13.95
CA SER A 45 -12.78 -18.02 -14.26
C SER A 45 -14.27 -18.08 -14.58
N THR A 46 -15.08 -17.27 -13.90
CA THR A 46 -16.52 -17.15 -14.17
C THR A 46 -16.77 -16.60 -15.57
N HIS A 47 -16.12 -15.49 -15.93
CA HIS A 47 -16.27 -14.92 -17.27
C HIS A 47 -15.71 -15.81 -18.38
N GLN A 48 -14.63 -16.55 -18.12
CA GLN A 48 -14.14 -17.56 -19.05
C GLN A 48 -15.20 -18.65 -19.32
N ALA A 49 -15.90 -19.10 -18.26
CA ALA A 49 -16.96 -20.09 -18.38
C ALA A 49 -18.20 -19.55 -19.11
N GLU A 50 -18.54 -18.28 -18.91
CA GLU A 50 -19.65 -17.59 -19.59
C GLU A 50 -19.33 -17.36 -21.08
N GLU A 51 -18.11 -16.96 -21.41
CA GLU A 51 -17.65 -16.83 -22.80
C GLU A 51 -17.78 -18.15 -23.55
N ALA A 52 -17.36 -19.27 -22.93
CA ALA A 52 -17.46 -20.60 -23.52
C ALA A 52 -18.92 -21.06 -23.76
N GLN A 53 -19.88 -20.50 -23.01
CA GLN A 53 -21.31 -20.82 -23.12
C GLN A 53 -22.08 -19.86 -24.04
N ALA A 54 -21.52 -18.68 -24.33
CA ALA A 54 -22.17 -17.68 -25.16
C ALA A 54 -22.27 -18.16 -26.62
N VAL A 55 -23.51 -18.26 -27.11
CA VAL A 55 -23.83 -18.67 -28.48
C VAL A 55 -23.51 -17.53 -29.44
N GLN A 56 -22.88 -17.83 -30.57
CA GLN A 56 -22.66 -16.83 -31.62
C GLN A 56 -24.00 -16.25 -32.13
N PRO A 57 -24.14 -14.92 -32.25
CA PRO A 57 -25.32 -14.30 -32.88
C PRO A 57 -25.59 -14.81 -34.31
N SER A 58 -24.56 -15.33 -34.99
CA SER A 58 -24.64 -15.83 -36.37
C SER A 58 -25.45 -17.13 -36.56
N GLN A 59 -25.93 -17.78 -35.50
CA GLN A 59 -26.77 -18.99 -35.62
C GLN A 59 -28.28 -18.75 -35.35
N ALA A 60 -28.69 -17.53 -34.98
CA ALA A 60 -30.08 -17.23 -34.63
C ALA A 60 -30.91 -16.57 -35.75
N SER A 61 -30.31 -16.27 -36.91
CA SER A 61 -31.01 -15.62 -38.04
C SER A 61 -31.17 -16.54 -39.24
N THR A 62 -32.01 -17.56 -39.09
CA THR A 62 -32.86 -18.00 -40.21
C THR A 62 -34.30 -17.86 -39.77
N LEU A 63 -35.05 -16.97 -40.45
CA LEU A 63 -36.51 -16.73 -40.39
C LEU A 63 -36.96 -15.48 -39.60
N THR A 64 -36.95 -14.29 -40.24
CA THR A 64 -38.17 -13.41 -40.27
C THR A 64 -38.04 -12.25 -41.28
N PRO A 65 -39.09 -11.96 -42.08
CA PRO A 65 -39.13 -10.81 -42.98
C PRO A 65 -39.83 -9.59 -42.36
N VAL A 66 -39.25 -8.41 -42.59
CA VAL A 66 -39.82 -7.04 -42.53
C VAL A 66 -40.17 -6.44 -41.15
N GLY A 67 -39.44 -5.37 -40.81
CA GLY A 67 -39.93 -4.25 -40.00
C GLY A 67 -39.25 -4.11 -38.64
N VAL A 68 -38.43 -3.07 -38.49
CA VAL A 68 -37.65 -2.66 -37.29
C VAL A 68 -36.69 -3.71 -36.73
N ALA A 69 -35.58 -3.94 -37.46
CA ALA A 69 -34.39 -4.55 -36.87
C ALA A 69 -33.72 -3.52 -35.96
N PHE A 70 -33.90 -3.64 -34.65
CA PHE A 70 -32.91 -3.10 -33.73
C PHE A 70 -31.59 -3.82 -34.03
N ASP A 71 -30.53 -3.06 -34.23
CA ASP A 71 -29.18 -3.52 -34.54
C ASP A 71 -28.59 -4.24 -33.30
N LEU A 72 -29.14 -5.42 -33.00
CA LEU A 72 -28.64 -6.33 -31.97
C LEU A 72 -27.39 -7.08 -32.46
N ASP A 73 -27.01 -6.90 -33.73
CA ASP A 73 -25.83 -7.51 -34.36
C ASP A 73 -24.51 -6.85 -33.93
N LEU A 74 -24.54 -5.77 -33.13
CA LEU A 74 -23.34 -5.06 -32.67
C LEU A 74 -22.81 -5.50 -31.29
N TYR A 75 -23.52 -6.38 -30.57
CA TYR A 75 -23.08 -6.85 -29.26
C TYR A 75 -22.76 -8.35 -29.30
N ASP A 76 -21.48 -8.71 -29.32
CA ASP A 76 -21.03 -10.08 -29.07
C ASP A 76 -20.72 -10.25 -27.57
N PRO A 77 -21.55 -11.00 -26.82
CA PRO A 77 -21.31 -11.20 -25.39
C PRO A 77 -19.95 -11.84 -25.10
N ARG A 78 -19.37 -12.59 -26.04
CA ARG A 78 -18.06 -13.22 -25.85
C ARG A 78 -16.94 -12.18 -25.78
N GLU A 79 -17.01 -11.12 -26.58
CA GLU A 79 -16.04 -10.05 -26.51
C GLU A 79 -16.08 -9.34 -25.15
N ALA A 80 -17.30 -9.14 -24.62
CA ALA A 80 -17.47 -8.56 -23.29
C ALA A 80 -16.92 -9.46 -22.18
N HIS A 81 -17.22 -10.76 -22.21
CA HIS A 81 -16.70 -11.71 -21.23
C HIS A 81 -15.18 -11.90 -21.33
N GLY A 82 -14.63 -11.97 -22.54
CA GLY A 82 -13.19 -12.07 -22.74
C GLY A 82 -12.44 -10.81 -22.29
N ALA A 83 -13.01 -9.62 -22.48
CA ALA A 83 -12.45 -8.38 -21.94
C ALA A 83 -12.51 -8.35 -20.41
N ALA A 84 -13.64 -8.76 -19.82
CA ALA A 84 -13.79 -8.82 -18.37
C ALA A 84 -12.82 -9.84 -17.73
N GLU A 85 -12.68 -11.03 -18.32
CA GLU A 85 -11.69 -12.03 -17.90
C GLU A 85 -10.28 -11.43 -17.83
N GLN A 86 -9.86 -10.71 -18.88
CA GLN A 86 -8.56 -10.06 -18.94
C GLN A 86 -8.40 -8.97 -17.87
N THR A 87 -9.44 -8.16 -17.64
CA THR A 87 -9.44 -7.15 -16.57
C THR A 87 -9.24 -7.81 -15.20
N HIS A 88 -10.01 -8.85 -14.89
CA HIS A 88 -9.89 -9.55 -13.61
C HIS A 88 -8.53 -10.22 -13.43
N ARG A 89 -7.98 -10.86 -14.48
CA ARG A 89 -6.61 -11.41 -14.43
C ARG A 89 -5.55 -10.33 -14.17
N HIS A 90 -5.72 -9.17 -14.79
CA HIS A 90 -4.82 -8.05 -14.57
C HIS A 90 -4.89 -7.54 -13.13
N LEU A 91 -6.08 -7.34 -12.57
CA LEU A 91 -6.27 -6.91 -11.18
C LEU A 91 -5.73 -7.95 -10.19
N ALA A 92 -5.93 -9.25 -10.46
CA ALA A 92 -5.36 -10.31 -9.65
C ALA A 92 -3.83 -10.20 -9.57
N GLU A 93 -3.19 -9.89 -10.70
CA GLU A 93 -1.74 -9.70 -10.76
C GLU A 93 -1.28 -8.42 -10.04
N GLU A 94 -2.00 -7.30 -10.19
CA GLU A 94 -1.68 -6.07 -9.45
C GLU A 94 -1.71 -6.32 -7.93
N HIS A 95 -2.73 -7.03 -7.44
CA HIS A 95 -2.82 -7.41 -6.03
C HIS A 95 -1.68 -8.34 -5.58
N ARG A 96 -1.29 -9.33 -6.40
CA ARG A 96 -0.14 -10.20 -6.05
C ARG A 96 1.15 -9.40 -5.93
N GLN A 97 1.41 -8.49 -6.87
CA GLN A 97 2.58 -7.62 -6.85
C GLN A 97 2.58 -6.68 -5.64
N ALA A 98 1.41 -6.17 -5.26
CA ALA A 98 1.26 -5.35 -4.08
C ALA A 98 1.59 -6.14 -2.79
N ALA A 99 1.10 -7.37 -2.65
CA ALA A 99 1.45 -8.25 -1.53
C ALA A 99 2.96 -8.55 -1.48
N GLU A 100 3.58 -8.90 -2.61
CA GLU A 100 5.02 -9.17 -2.68
C GLU A 100 5.86 -7.93 -2.34
N THR A 101 5.40 -6.75 -2.76
CA THR A 101 6.05 -5.47 -2.42
C THR A 101 6.05 -5.24 -0.90
N LEU A 102 4.94 -5.51 -0.22
CA LEU A 102 4.86 -5.39 1.24
C LEU A 102 5.79 -6.37 1.95
N GLU A 103 5.80 -7.63 1.51
CA GLU A 103 6.60 -8.68 2.15
C GLU A 103 8.09 -8.48 1.95
N SER A 104 8.51 -8.12 0.74
CA SER A 104 9.91 -7.79 0.46
C SER A 104 10.37 -6.54 1.24
N PHE A 105 9.49 -5.56 1.41
CA PHE A 105 9.74 -4.39 2.26
C PHE A 105 9.91 -4.78 3.73
N GLU A 106 9.03 -5.64 4.28
CA GLU A 106 9.18 -6.16 5.64
C GLU A 106 10.48 -6.95 5.79
N GLU A 107 10.78 -7.87 4.86
CA GLU A 107 12.00 -8.67 4.92
C GLU A 107 13.26 -7.79 4.95
N ALA A 108 13.29 -6.75 4.10
CA ALA A 108 14.42 -5.83 4.04
C ALA A 108 14.60 -5.03 5.33
N GLU A 109 13.53 -4.42 5.85
CA GLU A 109 13.61 -3.56 7.04
C GLU A 109 13.74 -4.36 8.35
N CYS A 110 13.20 -5.59 8.39
CA CYS A 110 13.17 -6.43 9.59
C CYS A 110 14.25 -7.52 9.65
N ALA A 111 15.21 -7.55 8.71
CA ALA A 111 16.25 -8.59 8.65
C ALA A 111 17.01 -8.80 9.99
N SER A 112 17.21 -7.72 10.74
CA SER A 112 17.92 -7.73 12.03
C SER A 112 17.02 -8.01 13.25
N PHE A 113 15.72 -8.15 13.06
CA PHE A 113 14.73 -8.23 14.14
C PHE A 113 13.98 -9.58 14.13
N PRO A 114 14.09 -10.37 15.21
CA PRO A 114 13.28 -11.57 15.40
C PRO A 114 11.79 -11.25 15.37
N SER A 115 10.97 -12.17 14.85
CA SER A 115 9.53 -11.97 14.65
C SER A 115 8.80 -11.53 15.94
N GLU A 116 9.21 -12.06 17.08
CA GLU A 116 8.65 -11.80 18.40
C GLU A 116 8.88 -10.35 18.87
N THR A 117 9.89 -9.68 18.33
CA THR A 117 10.24 -8.30 18.68
C THR A 117 9.62 -7.27 17.74
N ARG A 118 9.13 -7.69 16.56
CA ARG A 118 8.55 -6.80 15.54
C ARG A 118 7.26 -6.13 16.03
N VAL A 119 6.51 -6.81 16.89
CA VAL A 119 5.25 -6.32 17.47
C VAL A 119 5.44 -5.37 18.66
N LEU A 120 6.64 -5.32 19.25
CA LEU A 120 6.93 -4.47 20.41
C LEU A 120 7.04 -3.01 19.98
N CYS A 121 6.42 -2.10 20.73
CA CYS A 121 6.49 -0.67 20.43
C CYS A 121 7.92 -0.13 20.65
N PRO A 122 8.62 0.31 19.60
CA PRO A 122 10.00 0.80 19.69
C PRO A 122 10.13 2.16 20.41
N LEU A 123 9.03 2.88 20.64
CA LEU A 123 9.06 4.19 21.32
C LEU A 123 8.88 4.08 22.84
N MET A 124 8.37 2.94 23.33
CA MET A 124 8.06 2.76 24.75
C MET A 124 9.33 2.83 25.61
N GLY A 125 9.34 3.71 26.61
CA GLY A 125 10.44 3.91 27.57
C GLY A 125 11.64 4.72 27.06
N GLN A 126 11.69 5.05 25.77
CA GLN A 126 12.90 5.59 25.14
C GLN A 126 12.79 7.06 24.73
N LEU A 127 11.56 7.56 24.55
CA LEU A 127 11.30 8.87 23.98
C LEU A 127 11.35 9.98 25.06
N ALA A 128 12.27 10.93 24.90
CA ALA A 128 12.42 12.08 25.79
C ALA A 128 11.50 13.24 25.39
N SER A 129 11.38 13.52 24.09
CA SER A 129 10.53 14.59 23.58
C SER A 129 10.11 14.36 22.14
N ALA A 130 9.00 14.98 21.74
CA ALA A 130 8.56 15.07 20.36
C ALA A 130 8.20 16.52 20.02
N GLU A 131 8.81 17.05 18.96
CA GLU A 131 8.57 18.38 18.43
C GLU A 131 7.75 18.29 17.13
N ASP A 132 6.73 19.14 16.98
CA ASP A 132 5.99 19.21 15.72
C ASP A 132 6.85 19.84 14.63
N VAL A 133 6.98 19.16 13.49
CA VAL A 133 7.63 19.68 12.28
C VAL A 133 6.65 19.66 11.10
N PRO A 134 6.92 20.36 9.99
CA PRO A 134 6.13 20.20 8.78
C PRO A 134 6.01 18.72 8.39
N GLY A 135 4.77 18.25 8.19
CA GLY A 135 4.50 16.86 7.81
C GLY A 135 4.52 15.82 8.94
N GLY A 136 4.85 16.18 10.19
CA GLY A 136 4.86 15.20 11.29
C GLY A 136 5.53 15.67 12.58
N VAL A 137 6.46 14.86 13.07
CA VAL A 137 7.19 15.06 14.34
C VAL A 137 8.69 14.74 14.22
N LYS A 138 9.51 15.47 14.98
CA LYS A 138 10.92 15.18 15.25
C LYS A 138 11.06 14.64 16.66
N LEU A 139 11.69 13.49 16.80
CA LEU A 139 11.83 12.74 18.03
C LEU A 139 13.23 12.90 18.61
N SER A 140 13.30 13.15 19.91
CA SER A 140 14.54 13.09 20.68
C SER A 140 14.41 12.01 21.75
N PHE A 141 15.47 11.23 21.93
CA PHE A 141 15.48 10.08 22.83
C PHE A 141 16.23 10.41 24.13
N ASN A 142 15.97 9.59 25.16
CA ASN A 142 16.68 9.67 26.43
C ASN A 142 18.19 9.44 26.24
N GLU A 143 18.99 9.96 27.18
CA GLU A 143 20.45 9.75 27.14
C GLU A 143 20.80 8.26 27.15
N GLY A 144 21.79 7.87 26.33
CA GLY A 144 22.24 6.48 26.19
C GLY A 144 21.45 5.63 25.19
N VAL A 145 20.35 6.15 24.62
CA VAL A 145 19.62 5.45 23.54
C VAL A 145 20.45 5.43 22.26
N ASN A 146 20.56 4.25 21.64
CA ASN A 146 21.14 4.11 20.31
C ASN A 146 20.10 4.51 19.25
N VAL A 147 20.20 5.74 18.75
CA VAL A 147 19.25 6.31 17.77
C VAL A 147 19.20 5.50 16.48
N GLU A 148 20.33 4.97 16.00
CA GLU A 148 20.38 4.16 14.78
C GLU A 148 19.59 2.86 14.96
N ALA A 149 19.79 2.17 16.07
CA ALA A 149 19.06 0.93 16.39
C ALA A 149 17.55 1.19 16.54
N VAL A 150 17.16 2.28 17.20
CA VAL A 150 15.73 2.66 17.32
C VAL A 150 15.15 3.03 15.96
N THR A 151 15.89 3.74 15.11
CA THR A 151 15.46 4.07 13.75
C THR A 151 15.21 2.81 12.93
N ALA A 152 16.12 1.83 12.99
CA ALA A 152 15.96 0.55 12.32
C ALA A 152 14.73 -0.21 12.84
N HIS A 153 14.51 -0.22 14.16
CA HIS A 153 13.34 -0.89 14.75
C HIS A 153 12.03 -0.18 14.36
N LEU A 154 12.02 1.16 14.30
CA LEU A 154 10.87 1.94 13.82
C LEU A 154 10.52 1.63 12.36
N ARG A 155 11.53 1.50 11.49
CA ARG A 155 11.32 1.10 10.09
C ARG A 155 10.75 -0.31 9.99
N CYS A 156 11.35 -1.27 10.68
CA CYS A 156 10.82 -2.63 10.75
C CYS A 156 9.38 -2.64 11.26
N HIS A 157 9.07 -1.92 12.34
CA HIS A 157 7.73 -1.87 12.91
C HIS A 157 6.71 -1.24 11.94
N THR A 158 7.14 -0.25 11.14
CA THR A 158 6.30 0.35 10.09
C THR A 158 6.08 -0.62 8.93
N ALA A 159 7.10 -1.36 8.51
CA ALA A 159 6.98 -2.37 7.46
C ALA A 159 6.08 -3.53 7.89
N TYR A 160 6.27 -4.04 9.10
CA TYR A 160 5.42 -5.06 9.71
C TYR A 160 3.94 -4.61 9.76
N ALA A 161 3.69 -3.35 10.13
CA ALA A 161 2.35 -2.76 10.13
C ALA A 161 1.70 -2.74 8.74
N ALA A 162 2.49 -2.41 7.71
CA ALA A 162 2.01 -2.33 6.34
C ALA A 162 1.65 -3.74 5.83
N THR A 163 2.49 -4.73 6.12
CA THR A 163 2.31 -6.12 5.65
C THR A 163 1.17 -6.84 6.35
N HIS A 164 1.06 -6.74 7.68
CA HIS A 164 0.10 -7.52 8.47
C HIS A 164 -1.20 -6.76 8.80
N GLY A 165 -1.30 -5.52 8.35
CA GLY A 165 -2.45 -4.66 8.61
C GLY A 165 -2.36 -3.92 9.96
N ARG A 166 -3.33 -3.02 10.17
CA ARG A 166 -3.27 -1.98 11.22
C ARG A 166 -4.25 -2.17 12.37
N GLU A 167 -4.99 -3.27 12.38
CA GLU A 167 -6.03 -3.52 13.38
C GLU A 167 -5.43 -3.64 14.80
N GLY A 168 -6.11 -3.07 15.80
CA GLY A 168 -5.67 -3.12 17.21
C GLY A 168 -4.52 -2.16 17.59
N MET A 169 -3.91 -1.47 16.62
CA MET A 169 -2.70 -0.64 16.83
C MET A 169 -2.98 0.86 16.70
N THR A 170 -4.17 1.29 17.13
CA THR A 170 -4.70 2.67 16.97
C THR A 170 -3.91 3.75 17.70
N HIS A 171 -3.06 3.37 18.65
CA HIS A 171 -2.20 4.28 19.40
C HIS A 171 -0.82 4.46 18.77
N CYS A 172 -0.39 3.56 17.87
CA CYS A 172 0.94 3.63 17.29
C CYS A 172 1.04 4.77 16.26
N PRO A 173 2.03 5.69 16.38
CA PRO A 173 2.18 6.81 15.46
C PRO A 173 2.62 6.38 14.04
N MET A 174 3.18 5.18 13.90
CA MET A 174 3.57 4.59 12.62
C MET A 174 2.38 3.95 11.86
N TYR A 175 1.27 3.68 12.56
CA TYR A 175 0.07 3.06 11.97
C TYR A 175 -0.88 4.14 11.45
N VAL A 176 -0.29 5.11 10.78
CA VAL A 176 -0.97 6.23 10.13
C VAL A 176 -0.67 6.11 8.64
N GLU A 177 -1.66 6.38 7.81
CA GLU A 177 -1.51 6.29 6.36
C GLU A 177 -0.36 7.19 5.86
N GLY A 178 0.48 6.62 5.00
CA GLY A 178 1.64 7.32 4.43
C GLY A 178 2.74 7.64 5.45
N ALA A 179 2.72 7.06 6.66
CA ALA A 179 3.77 7.27 7.65
C ALA A 179 5.13 6.77 7.14
N ALA A 180 6.17 7.57 7.34
CA ALA A 180 7.53 7.27 6.93
C ALA A 180 8.52 7.64 8.05
N ILE A 181 9.59 6.84 8.16
CA ILE A 181 10.65 7.03 9.15
C ILE A 181 11.91 7.57 8.48
N GLY A 182 12.27 8.79 8.88
CA GLY A 182 13.47 9.49 8.43
C GLY A 182 14.42 9.81 9.58
N THR A 183 15.54 10.44 9.23
CA THR A 183 16.51 10.98 10.18
C THR A 183 16.89 12.39 9.78
N ASP A 184 17.05 13.27 10.76
CA ASP A 184 17.47 14.66 10.56
C ASP A 184 18.39 15.10 11.70
N GLU A 185 19.64 15.42 11.38
CA GLU A 185 20.65 15.89 12.34
C GLU A 185 20.78 15.01 13.61
N GLY A 186 20.67 13.68 13.45
CA GLY A 186 20.77 12.74 14.57
C GLY A 186 19.49 12.57 15.39
N ALA A 187 18.38 13.19 14.98
CA ALA A 187 17.04 12.91 15.47
C ALA A 187 16.28 12.00 14.49
N VAL A 188 15.19 11.39 14.97
CA VAL A 188 14.29 10.60 14.14
C VAL A 188 13.10 11.45 13.71
N LEU A 189 12.70 11.33 12.45
CA LEU A 189 11.49 11.94 11.93
C LEU A 189 10.42 10.87 11.72
N ILE A 190 9.20 11.16 12.17
CA ILE A 190 8.00 10.45 11.72
C ILE A 190 7.17 11.47 10.94
N THR A 191 7.05 11.26 9.62
CA THR A 191 6.29 12.14 8.72
C THR A 191 5.23 11.37 7.96
N THR A 192 4.27 12.07 7.37
CA THR A 192 3.30 11.49 6.44
C THR A 192 3.09 12.39 5.22
N GLY A 193 2.93 11.77 4.05
CA GLY A 193 2.51 12.46 2.82
C GLY A 193 1.03 12.84 2.80
N THR A 194 0.23 12.28 3.71
CA THR A 194 -1.22 12.49 3.76
C THR A 194 -1.53 13.67 4.69
N ALA A 195 -1.89 14.82 4.11
CA ALA A 195 -2.10 16.07 4.86
C ALA A 195 -3.11 15.94 6.02
N GLY A 196 -4.18 15.15 5.83
CA GLY A 196 -5.19 14.88 6.86
C GLY A 196 -4.70 14.02 8.03
N ALA A 197 -3.55 13.35 7.88
CA ALA A 197 -3.03 12.37 8.82
C ALA A 197 -1.91 12.92 9.73
N VAL A 198 -1.42 14.13 9.45
CA VAL A 198 -0.34 14.79 10.23
C VAL A 198 -0.74 14.99 11.70
N SER A 199 -1.98 15.40 11.96
CA SER A 199 -2.49 15.60 13.32
C SER A 199 -2.54 14.29 14.12
N ASP A 200 -2.80 13.18 13.44
CA ASP A 200 -2.82 11.84 14.00
C ASP A 200 -1.41 11.37 14.39
N VAL A 201 -0.43 11.54 13.50
CA VAL A 201 0.99 11.27 13.81
C VAL A 201 1.43 12.03 15.06
N ARG A 202 1.14 13.34 15.10
CA ARG A 202 1.49 14.20 16.24
C ARG A 202 0.81 13.78 17.53
N ARG A 203 -0.50 13.56 17.51
CA ARG A 203 -1.29 13.15 18.68
C ARG A 203 -0.81 11.82 19.24
N ARG A 204 -0.62 10.82 18.38
CA ARG A 204 -0.17 9.46 18.77
C ARG A 204 1.27 9.45 19.27
N THR A 205 2.15 10.25 18.69
CA THR A 205 3.54 10.34 19.17
C THR A 205 3.60 10.88 20.60
N ARG A 206 2.82 11.92 20.90
CA ARG A 206 2.83 12.54 22.23
C ARG A 206 2.40 11.61 23.34
N SER A 207 1.58 10.59 23.06
CA SER A 207 1.20 9.60 24.08
C SER A 207 2.34 8.65 24.48
N HIS A 208 3.50 8.72 23.81
CA HIS A 208 4.67 7.90 24.11
C HIS A 208 5.79 8.70 24.78
N VAL A 209 5.64 10.02 24.96
CA VAL A 209 6.66 10.86 25.60
C VAL A 209 6.61 10.63 27.11
N GLY A 210 7.72 10.25 27.72
CA GLY A 210 7.84 10.11 29.18
C GLY A 210 7.19 8.85 29.79
N HIS A 211 6.82 7.87 28.97
CA HIS A 211 6.33 6.55 29.35
C HIS A 211 7.37 5.49 28.94
#